data_AF-X1C648-F1
#
_entry.id   AF-X1C648-F1
#
_cell.length_a   1.000
_cell.length_b   1.000
_cell.length_c   1.000
_cell.angle_alpha   90.00
_cell.angle_beta   90.00
_cell.angle_gamma   90.00
#
_symmetry.space_group_name_H-M   'P 1'
#
loop_
_entity.id
_entity.type
_entity.pdbx_description
1 polymer ?
#
loop_
_entity_poly.entity_id
_entity_poly.type
_entity_poly.pdbx_seq_one_letter_code
_entity_poly.pdbx_strand_id
1 'polypeptide(L)'
;MVNLNNCLLKHTSYAAILVIFGVVIKNSFEQMKMPNHPVGKPLGMALFTLGWIYTAYILSYKRKNKALFVLSSLGVLVAVMAMKEYMSKKKAVPMFFPILFAVSWIALGYGVGQQLTGNMKHFGLLASLLVLISMMRMLPTQRAGCIVDGPGMPLFVI
;
A
#
# COMPACT_ATOMS: atom_id res chain seq x y z
N MET A 1 -22.36 7.83 19.56
CA MET A 1 -21.96 6.47 19.13
C MET A 1 -21.62 6.51 17.65
N VAL A 2 -20.40 6.11 17.28
CA VAL A 2 -20.03 5.93 15.87
C VAL A 2 -20.61 4.60 15.43
N ASN A 3 -21.62 4.62 14.55
CA ASN A 3 -22.12 3.41 13.93
C ASN A 3 -21.10 2.94 12.89
N LEU A 4 -20.18 2.06 13.30
CA LEU A 4 -19.21 1.44 12.41
C LEU A 4 -19.98 0.57 11.40
N ASN A 5 -19.79 0.86 10.12
CA ASN A 5 -20.30 -0.03 9.08
C ASN A 5 -19.47 -1.31 9.07
N ASN A 6 -19.92 -2.32 9.84
CA ASN A 6 -19.22 -3.60 10.01
C ASN A 6 -18.91 -4.29 8.67
N CYS A 7 -19.78 -4.14 7.68
CA CYS A 7 -19.55 -4.67 6.34
C CYS A 7 -18.37 -3.95 5.68
N LEU A 8 -18.40 -2.62 5.62
CA LEU A 8 -17.31 -1.82 5.05
C LEU A 8 -15.98 -2.12 5.76
N LEU A 9 -15.97 -2.13 7.09
CA LEU A 9 -14.79 -2.42 7.91
C LEU A 9 -14.21 -3.80 7.57
N LYS A 10 -15.05 -4.85 7.59
CA LYS A 10 -14.65 -6.23 7.28
C LYS A 10 -14.04 -6.33 5.88
N HIS A 11 -14.69 -5.75 4.88
CA HIS A 11 -14.23 -5.77 3.50
C HIS A 11 -12.92 -4.97 3.31
N THR A 12 -12.77 -3.80 3.93
CA THR A 12 -11.52 -3.03 3.90
C THR A 12 -10.38 -3.77 4.61
N SER A 13 -10.67 -4.47 5.71
CA SER A 13 -9.68 -5.30 6.41
C SER A 13 -9.22 -6.47 5.53
N TYR A 14 -10.13 -7.14 4.81
CA TYR A 14 -9.75 -8.18 3.85
C TYR A 14 -8.86 -7.64 2.74
N ALA A 15 -9.20 -6.47 2.18
CA ALA A 15 -8.37 -5.84 1.16
C ALA A 15 -6.96 -5.49 1.70
N ALA A 16 -6.87 -4.93 2.90
CA ALA A 16 -5.59 -4.63 3.55
C ALA A 16 -4.76 -5.88 3.81
N ILE A 17 -5.39 -6.95 4.31
CA ILE A 17 -4.74 -8.24 4.58
C ILE A 17 -4.18 -8.84 3.27
N LEU A 18 -4.92 -8.77 2.16
CA LEU A 18 -4.43 -9.21 0.85
C LEU A 18 -3.18 -8.43 0.41
N VAL A 19 -3.19 -7.10 0.56
CA VAL A 19 -2.02 -6.26 0.26
C VAL A 19 -0.84 -6.66 1.12
N ILE A 20 -1.04 -6.79 2.44
CA ILE A 20 0.01 -7.15 3.40
C ILE A 20 0.60 -8.52 3.07
N PHE A 21 -0.23 -9.57 2.91
CA PHE A 21 0.28 -10.90 2.56
C PHE A 21 0.99 -10.91 1.22
N GLY A 22 0.50 -10.17 0.23
CA GLY A 22 1.17 -10.03 -1.06
C GLY A 22 2.61 -9.49 -0.92
N VAL A 23 2.78 -8.43 -0.13
CA VAL A 23 4.09 -7.84 0.17
C VAL A 23 4.97 -8.81 0.96
N VAL A 24 4.44 -9.41 2.04
CA VAL A 24 5.17 -10.38 2.88
C VAL A 24 5.69 -11.53 2.04
N ILE A 25 4.82 -12.21 1.29
CA ILE A 25 5.21 -13.38 0.50
C ILE A 25 6.31 -12.99 -0.49
N LYS A 26 6.09 -11.93 -1.27
CA LYS A 26 7.05 -11.49 -2.29
C LYS A 26 8.42 -11.21 -1.69
N ASN A 27 8.45 -10.44 -0.61
CA ASN A 27 9.70 -9.99 0.00
C ASN A 27 10.40 -11.11 0.79
N SER A 28 9.65 -12.05 1.39
CA SER A 28 10.22 -13.26 1.97
C SER A 28 10.97 -14.08 0.92
N PHE A 29 10.39 -14.29 -0.27
CA PHE A 29 11.07 -14.99 -1.36
C PHE A 29 12.31 -14.24 -1.87
N GLU A 30 12.28 -12.91 -1.90
CA GLU A 30 13.46 -12.09 -2.22
C GLU A 30 14.56 -12.22 -1.18
N GLN A 31 14.23 -12.22 0.12
CA GLN A 31 15.19 -12.42 1.21
C GLN A 31 15.80 -13.81 1.22
N MET A 32 15.02 -14.83 0.87
CA MET A 32 15.51 -16.20 0.68
C MET A 32 16.34 -16.36 -0.61
N LYS A 33 16.64 -15.27 -1.33
CA LYS A 33 17.39 -15.27 -2.60
C LYS A 33 16.69 -16.10 -3.70
N MET A 34 15.37 -16.25 -3.63
CA MET A 34 14.53 -16.92 -4.61
C MET A 34 13.47 -15.97 -5.22
N PRO A 35 13.88 -14.83 -5.79
CA PRO A 35 12.94 -13.77 -6.23
C PRO A 35 12.00 -14.20 -7.36
N ASN A 36 12.36 -15.25 -8.11
CA ASN A 36 11.58 -15.76 -9.25
C ASN A 36 10.93 -17.12 -8.96
N HIS A 37 10.63 -17.43 -7.69
CA HIS A 37 9.97 -18.68 -7.32
C HIS A 37 8.64 -18.85 -8.10
N PRO A 38 8.41 -20.01 -8.75
CA PRO A 38 7.30 -20.19 -9.70
C PRO A 38 5.92 -20.06 -9.06
N VAL A 39 5.82 -20.23 -7.75
CA VAL A 39 4.57 -20.02 -6.99
C VAL A 39 4.61 -18.72 -6.19
N GLY A 40 5.76 -18.40 -5.59
CA GLY A 40 5.88 -17.32 -4.61
C GLY A 40 5.70 -15.93 -5.22
N LYS A 41 6.36 -15.71 -6.37
CA LYS A 41 6.27 -14.47 -7.12
C LYS A 41 4.85 -14.22 -7.65
N PRO A 42 4.20 -15.14 -8.41
CA PRO A 42 2.86 -14.87 -8.91
C PRO A 42 1.82 -14.78 -7.79
N LEU A 43 1.91 -15.59 -6.73
CA LEU A 43 0.99 -15.50 -5.60
C LEU A 43 1.10 -14.15 -4.87
N GLY A 44 2.33 -13.72 -4.54
CA GLY A 44 2.55 -12.43 -3.90
C GLY A 44 2.06 -11.25 -4.74
N MET A 45 2.33 -11.27 -6.05
CA MET A 45 1.84 -10.24 -6.98
C MET A 45 0.31 -10.27 -7.13
N ALA A 46 -0.29 -11.45 -7.21
CA ALA A 46 -1.74 -11.61 -7.32
C ALA A 46 -2.44 -11.06 -6.07
N LEU A 47 -2.01 -11.44 -4.87
CA LEU A 47 -2.58 -10.95 -3.61
C LEU A 47 -2.43 -9.43 -3.47
N PHE A 48 -1.26 -8.89 -3.80
CA PHE A 48 -1.02 -7.45 -3.77
C PHE A 48 -1.93 -6.70 -4.73
N THR A 49 -2.03 -7.17 -5.97
CA THR A 49 -2.83 -6.55 -7.03
C THR A 49 -4.32 -6.64 -6.73
N LEU A 50 -4.81 -7.83 -6.35
CA LEU A 50 -6.20 -8.06 -5.96
C LEU A 50 -6.58 -7.24 -4.73
N GLY A 51 -5.69 -7.10 -3.75
CA GLY A 51 -5.90 -6.25 -2.58
C GLY A 51 -6.16 -4.78 -2.95
N TRP A 52 -5.37 -4.22 -3.87
CA TRP A 52 -5.57 -2.84 -4.36
C TRP A 52 -6.82 -2.68 -5.23
N ILE A 53 -7.08 -3.63 -6.14
CA ILE A 53 -8.32 -3.64 -6.94
C ILE A 53 -9.54 -3.72 -6.02
N TYR A 54 -9.49 -4.58 -5.00
CA TYR A 54 -10.59 -4.75 -4.07
C TYR A 54 -10.78 -3.51 -3.19
N THR A 55 -9.69 -2.88 -2.74
CA THR A 55 -9.73 -1.59 -2.04
C THR A 55 -10.43 -0.52 -2.90
N ALA A 56 -10.06 -0.40 -4.17
CA ALA A 56 -10.69 0.52 -5.11
C ALA A 56 -12.19 0.26 -5.25
N TYR A 57 -12.58 -1.01 -5.39
CA TYR A 57 -13.97 -1.43 -5.51
C TYR A 57 -14.80 -1.11 -4.26
N ILE A 58 -14.35 -1.55 -3.08
CA ILE A 58 -15.09 -1.37 -1.82
C ILE A 58 -15.24 0.10 -1.47
N LEU A 59 -14.16 0.90 -1.60
CA LEU A 59 -14.20 2.32 -1.25
C LEU A 59 -15.01 3.15 -2.23
N SER A 60 -15.11 2.74 -3.50
CA SER A 60 -15.92 3.41 -4.52
C SER A 60 -17.39 2.96 -4.56
N TYR A 61 -17.74 1.84 -3.92
CA TYR A 61 -19.07 1.26 -3.98
C TYR A 61 -20.15 2.24 -3.48
N LYS A 62 -21.15 2.50 -4.34
CA LYS A 62 -22.24 3.47 -4.09
C LYS A 62 -21.80 4.90 -3.72
N ARG A 63 -20.59 5.32 -4.12
CA ARG A 63 -20.10 6.70 -3.90
C ARG A 63 -20.23 7.55 -5.15
N LYS A 64 -20.36 8.88 -4.96
CA LYS A 64 -20.37 9.87 -6.06
C LYS A 64 -18.95 10.05 -6.63
N ASN A 65 -17.95 10.22 -5.79
CA ASN A 65 -16.54 10.38 -6.19
C ASN A 65 -15.80 9.04 -6.35
N LYS A 66 -16.30 8.16 -7.23
CA LYS A 66 -15.65 6.85 -7.48
C LYS A 66 -14.23 6.99 -8.01
N ALA A 67 -14.03 7.97 -8.90
CA ALA A 67 -12.76 8.21 -9.57
C ALA A 67 -11.62 8.47 -8.56
N LEU A 68 -11.88 9.20 -7.47
CA LEU A 68 -10.87 9.48 -6.45
C LEU A 68 -10.29 8.18 -5.86
N PHE A 69 -11.15 7.24 -5.47
CA PHE A 69 -10.71 5.97 -4.87
C PHE A 69 -10.03 5.07 -5.88
N VAL A 70 -10.60 4.96 -7.09
CA VAL A 70 -10.05 4.09 -8.14
C VAL A 70 -8.69 4.61 -8.62
N LEU A 71 -8.58 5.89 -8.95
CA LEU A 71 -7.35 6.49 -9.44
C LEU A 71 -6.26 6.49 -8.37
N SER A 72 -6.62 6.75 -7.10
CA SER A 72 -5.64 6.72 -6.01
C SER A 72 -5.13 5.30 -5.76
N SER A 73 -6.01 4.30 -5.69
CA SER A 73 -5.59 2.90 -5.49
C SER A 73 -4.77 2.36 -6.67
N LEU A 74 -5.17 2.66 -7.91
CA LEU A 74 -4.39 2.28 -9.10
C LEU A 74 -3.08 3.05 -9.18
N GLY A 75 -3.06 4.32 -8.79
CA GLY A 75 -1.84 5.14 -8.72
C GLY A 75 -0.81 4.55 -7.76
N VAL A 76 -1.24 4.09 -6.57
CA VAL A 76 -0.36 3.37 -5.64
C VAL A 76 0.15 2.07 -6.26
N LEU A 77 -0.75 1.25 -6.83
CA LEU A 77 -0.38 -0.02 -7.47
C LEU A 77 0.67 0.17 -8.56
N VAL A 78 0.40 1.07 -9.52
CA VAL A 78 1.29 1.35 -10.66
C VAL A 78 2.63 1.89 -10.18
N ALA A 79 2.63 2.85 -9.25
CA ALA A 79 3.85 3.40 -8.71
C ALA A 79 4.70 2.31 -8.05
N VAL A 80 4.13 1.46 -7.18
CA VAL A 80 4.87 0.39 -6.49
C VAL A 80 5.43 -0.63 -7.49
N MET A 81 4.63 -1.06 -8.48
CA MET A 81 5.10 -2.01 -9.49
C MET A 81 6.23 -1.45 -10.34
N ALA A 82 6.10 -0.20 -10.81
CA ALA A 82 7.13 0.46 -11.60
C ALA A 82 8.42 0.65 -10.78
N MET A 83 8.31 1.16 -9.55
CA MET A 83 9.48 1.31 -8.67
C MET A 83 10.19 -0.03 -8.45
N LYS A 84 9.45 -1.11 -8.15
CA LYS A 84 10.00 -2.48 -8.02
C LYS A 84 10.72 -2.92 -9.28
N GLU A 85 10.16 -2.65 -10.46
CA GLU A 85 10.78 -3.05 -11.72
C GLU A 85 12.14 -2.34 -11.93
N TYR A 86 12.20 -1.03 -11.69
CA TYR A 86 13.45 -0.26 -11.77
C TYR A 86 14.50 -0.78 -10.79
N MET A 87 14.11 -1.01 -9.54
CA MET A 87 15.01 -1.54 -8.50
C MET A 87 15.49 -2.96 -8.84
N SER A 88 14.62 -3.82 -9.39
CA SER A 88 15.00 -5.17 -9.82
C SER A 88 16.05 -5.15 -10.94
N LYS A 89 16.00 -4.13 -11.80
CA LYS A 89 16.98 -3.89 -12.87
C LYS A 89 18.20 -3.10 -12.39
N LYS A 90 18.35 -2.84 -11.08
CA LYS A 90 19.39 -2.00 -10.48
C LYS A 90 19.48 -0.59 -11.09
N LYS A 91 18.36 -0.07 -11.59
CA LYS A 91 18.24 1.29 -12.16
C LYS A 91 17.74 2.26 -11.10
N ALA A 92 18.20 3.50 -11.17
CA ALA A 92 17.66 4.57 -10.36
C ALA A 92 16.17 4.77 -10.67
N VAL A 93 15.36 4.85 -9.62
CA VAL A 93 13.92 5.09 -9.74
C VAL A 93 13.68 6.55 -10.13
N PRO A 94 12.98 6.85 -11.23
CA PRO A 94 12.60 8.21 -11.57
C PRO A 94 11.77 8.85 -10.45
N MET A 95 12.10 10.08 -10.05
CA MET A 95 11.46 10.79 -8.93
C MET A 95 9.94 10.96 -9.11
N PHE A 96 9.45 10.92 -10.35
CA PHE A 96 8.02 10.91 -10.65
C PHE A 96 7.26 9.76 -9.96
N PHE A 97 7.82 8.55 -9.85
CA PHE A 97 7.09 7.42 -9.25
C PHE A 97 6.91 7.55 -7.72
N PRO A 98 7.93 7.92 -6.92
CA PRO A 98 7.73 8.27 -5.52
C PRO A 98 6.73 9.41 -5.30
N ILE A 99 6.74 10.44 -6.16
CA ILE A 99 5.77 11.55 -6.08
C ILE A 99 4.35 11.02 -6.37
N LEU A 100 4.18 10.22 -7.43
CA LEU A 100 2.90 9.60 -7.76
C LEU A 100 2.38 8.73 -6.60
N PHE A 101 3.26 7.95 -5.97
CA PHE A 101 2.94 7.14 -4.80
C PHE A 101 2.46 8.01 -3.64
N ALA A 102 3.19 9.09 -3.32
CA ALA A 102 2.85 9.99 -2.22
C ALA A 102 1.52 10.72 -2.46
N VAL A 103 1.32 11.28 -3.65
CA VAL A 103 0.07 11.97 -4.02
C VAL A 103 -1.10 11.00 -4.00
N SER A 104 -0.92 9.78 -4.51
CA SER A 104 -1.97 8.76 -4.50
C SER A 104 -2.39 8.36 -3.08
N TRP A 105 -1.44 8.21 -2.16
CA TRP A 105 -1.74 7.96 -0.75
C TRP A 105 -2.48 9.12 -0.09
N ILE A 106 -2.04 10.36 -0.30
CA ILE A 106 -2.71 11.54 0.25
C ILE A 106 -4.13 11.66 -0.29
N ALA A 107 -4.33 11.46 -1.60
CA ALA A 107 -5.64 11.50 -2.23
C ALA A 107 -6.57 10.39 -1.70
N LEU A 108 -6.04 9.18 -1.49
CA LEU A 108 -6.78 8.08 -0.88
C LEU A 108 -7.19 8.41 0.57
N GLY A 109 -6.25 8.91 1.38
CA GLY A 109 -6.48 9.32 2.76
C GLY A 109 -7.48 10.46 2.89
N TYR A 110 -7.39 11.45 2.02
CA TYR A 110 -8.36 12.54 1.92
C TYR A 110 -9.75 12.00 1.59
N GLY A 111 -9.85 11.11 0.58
CA GLY A 111 -11.10 10.50 0.19
C GLY A 111 -11.74 9.67 1.29
N VAL A 112 -10.96 8.87 2.02
CA VAL A 112 -11.44 8.09 3.17
C VAL A 112 -11.82 9.02 4.32
N GLY A 113 -11.01 10.04 4.61
CA GLY A 113 -11.26 11.02 5.66
C GLY A 113 -12.56 11.80 5.45
N GLN A 114 -12.87 12.20 4.21
CA GLN A 114 -14.14 12.86 3.88
C GLN A 114 -15.39 12.03 4.22
N GLN A 115 -15.25 10.70 4.37
CA GLN A 115 -16.36 9.82 4.75
C GLN A 115 -16.63 9.82 6.26
N LEU A 116 -15.69 10.35 7.07
CA LEU A 116 -15.81 10.42 8.51
C LEU A 116 -16.50 11.73 8.94
N THR A 117 -17.13 11.72 10.12
CA THR A 117 -17.86 12.88 10.66
C THR A 117 -17.02 13.63 11.71
N GLY A 118 -17.24 14.94 11.81
CA GLY A 118 -16.54 15.80 12.75
C GLY A 118 -15.02 15.82 12.57
N ASN A 119 -14.28 15.88 13.68
CA ASN A 119 -12.81 15.96 13.68
C ASN A 119 -12.12 14.69 13.15
N MET A 120 -12.85 13.57 13.05
CA MET A 120 -12.32 12.32 12.51
C MET A 120 -11.99 12.42 11.01
N LYS A 121 -12.45 13.46 10.30
CA LYS A 121 -12.07 13.70 8.90
C LYS A 121 -10.56 13.78 8.69
N HIS A 122 -9.83 14.28 9.68
CA HIS A 122 -8.38 14.41 9.61
C HIS A 122 -7.65 13.07 9.79
N PHE A 123 -8.32 12.02 10.26
CA PHE A 123 -7.67 10.72 10.53
C PHE A 123 -7.25 10.01 9.24
N GLY A 124 -7.99 10.17 8.14
CA GLY A 124 -7.59 9.59 6.86
C GLY A 124 -6.31 10.22 6.30
N LEU A 125 -6.17 11.55 6.44
CA LEU A 125 -4.94 12.26 6.09
C LEU A 125 -3.79 11.91 7.03
N LEU A 126 -4.04 11.86 8.35
CA LEU A 126 -3.05 11.46 9.34
C LEU A 126 -2.52 10.06 9.06
N ALA A 127 -3.40 9.09 8.79
CA ALA A 127 -3.01 7.72 8.43
C ALA A 127 -2.11 7.70 7.19
N SER A 128 -2.43 8.51 6.17
CA SER A 128 -1.63 8.59 4.95
C SER A 128 -0.25 9.21 5.21
N LEU A 129 -0.18 10.27 6.02
CA LEU A 129 1.10 10.86 6.44
C LEU A 129 1.94 9.86 7.23
N LEU A 130 1.35 9.09 8.14
CA LEU A 130 2.05 8.04 8.89
C LEU A 130 2.62 6.97 7.97
N VAL A 131 1.85 6.52 6.97
CA VAL A 131 2.34 5.59 5.95
C VAL A 131 3.51 6.17 5.16
N LEU A 132 3.43 7.43 4.74
CA LEU A 132 4.51 8.08 3.98
C LEU A 132 5.76 8.29 4.82
N ILE A 133 5.63 8.75 6.06
CA ILE A 133 6.76 8.90 6.99
C ILE A 133 7.41 7.53 7.25
N SER A 134 6.59 6.50 7.47
CA SER A 134 7.07 5.13 7.64
C SER A 134 7.88 4.68 6.42
N MET A 135 7.31 4.76 5.22
CA MET A 135 7.95 4.22 4.02
C MET A 135 9.11 5.05 3.48
N MET A 136 9.04 6.38 3.55
CA MET A 136 10.05 7.25 2.94
C MET A 136 11.19 7.61 3.90
N ARG A 137 10.96 7.55 5.22
CA ARG A 137 11.95 7.99 6.21
C ARG A 137 12.32 6.91 7.21
N MET A 138 11.34 6.33 7.90
CA MET A 138 11.65 5.39 8.98
C MET A 138 12.27 4.10 8.44
N LEU A 139 11.68 3.47 7.42
CA LEU A 139 12.19 2.22 6.87
C LEU A 139 13.60 2.34 6.26
N PRO A 140 13.92 3.35 5.43
CA PRO A 140 15.29 3.52 4.95
C PRO A 140 16.29 3.75 6.08
N THR A 141 15.93 4.55 7.08
CA THR A 141 16.80 4.81 8.25
C THR A 141 17.02 3.54 9.08
N GLN A 142 15.97 2.76 9.31
CA GLN A 142 16.03 1.49 10.03
C GLN A 142 16.88 0.45 9.30
N ARG A 143 16.83 0.42 7.96
CA ARG A 143 17.69 -0.44 7.12
C ARG A 143 19.15 0.00 7.16
N ALA A 144 19.41 1.30 7.04
CA ALA A 144 20.76 1.84 7.13
C ALA A 144 21.41 1.58 8.50
N GLY A 145 20.60 1.55 9.56
CA GLY A 145 21.03 1.21 10.92
C GLY A 145 20.92 -0.27 11.29
N CYS A 146 20.58 -1.18 10.34
CA CYS A 146 20.39 -2.61 10.59
C CYS A 146 19.41 -2.95 11.74
N ILE A 147 18.43 -2.08 12.02
CA ILE A 147 17.48 -2.21 13.14
C ILE A 147 16.36 -3.19 12.78
N VAL A 148 15.94 -3.23 11.52
CA VAL A 148 14.83 -4.05 11.02
C VAL A 148 15.40 -5.20 10.18
N ASP A 149 16.31 -5.96 10.80
CA ASP A 149 16.81 -7.24 10.28
C ASP A 149 16.05 -8.44 10.89
N GLY A 150 14.88 -8.18 11.50
CA GLY A 150 14.01 -9.19 12.11
C GLY A 150 12.84 -9.65 11.22
N PRO A 151 11.90 -10.46 11.74
CA PRO A 151 10.79 -11.07 10.99
C PRO A 151 9.80 -10.08 10.33
N GLY A 152 9.92 -8.77 10.62
CA GLY A 152 9.19 -7.70 9.93
C GLY A 152 9.83 -7.24 8.62
N MET A 153 11.10 -7.60 8.34
CA MET A 153 11.81 -7.23 7.11
C MET A 153 11.02 -7.56 5.82
N PRO A 154 10.28 -8.69 5.72
CA PRO A 154 9.43 -8.99 4.57
C PRO A 154 8.31 -7.98 4.32
N LEU A 155 7.88 -7.18 5.28
CA LEU A 155 6.89 -6.13 5.02
C LEU A 155 7.48 -4.94 4.26
N PHE A 156 8.81 -4.83 4.24
CA PHE A 156 9.48 -3.56 4.02
C PHE A 156 10.57 -3.62 2.94
N VAL A 157 10.66 -4.71 2.18
CA VAL A 157 11.51 -4.79 0.97
C VAL A 157 10.88 -4.06 -0.21
N ILE A 158 11.13 -2.74 -0.20
CA ILE A 158 11.17 -1.89 -1.40
C ILE A 158 12.57 -2.06 -1.98
#